data_AF-A0A6P0P1G4-F1
#
_entry.id   AF-A0A6P0P1G4-F1
#
_cell.length_a   1.000
_cell.length_b   1.000
_cell.length_c   1.000
_cell.angle_alpha   90.00
_cell.angle_beta   90.00
_cell.angle_gamma   90.00
#
_symmetry.space_group_name_H-M   'P 1'
#
loop_
_entity.id
_entity.type
_entity.pdbx_description
1 polymer ?
#
loop_
_entity_poly.entity_id
_entity_poly.type
_entity_poly.pdbx_seq_one_letter_code
_entity_poly.pdbx_strand_id
1 'polypeptide(L)'
;MVAPFFDYNPRRLKQYINVLRLRIYIAYYSIGVTFAETETITTEQIGKFTAITLRYPRLLLELKNNHQLLAKLEKDAVDKSISSNNSIILGTESIANNQETGNANYWLKNYPKIQQLLCSEMILDKEQKSDKKYIFENSSIKKLLEVSPQQSLPSKYLKLREFLAAKKWKEADYETYLVMLQVAGREERAWLRLEDIEKFPCQDLRIIDQLWVKYSDGKFGFSVQKKIYQKLDGMKKYNREVWVAFAKQVGWLEGEGEEEEWVSYADLTFSTDTHYLGHLPVAGGYRLGGDIDLLVLCSSLWHRLVDCNI
;
A
#
# COMPACT_ATOMS: atom_id res chain seq x y z
N MET A 1 8.78 22.80 -13.61
CA MET A 1 7.92 21.78 -12.98
C MET A 1 8.67 20.84 -12.00
N VAL A 2 8.96 19.56 -12.32
CA VAL A 2 9.11 18.47 -11.31
C VAL A 2 10.42 18.35 -10.49
N ALA A 3 11.52 19.04 -10.82
CA ALA A 3 12.80 18.81 -10.14
C ALA A 3 12.81 19.09 -8.61
N PRO A 4 12.18 20.19 -8.11
CA PRO A 4 12.04 20.43 -6.67
C PRO A 4 11.22 19.34 -5.96
N PHE A 5 10.21 18.78 -6.66
CA PHE A 5 9.38 17.72 -6.09
C PHE A 5 10.20 16.46 -5.78
N PHE A 6 11.22 16.11 -6.57
CA PHE A 6 12.10 14.98 -6.28
C PHE A 6 13.29 15.30 -5.37
N ASP A 7 13.28 16.47 -4.72
CA ASP A 7 14.36 16.95 -3.86
C ASP A 7 15.70 17.02 -4.62
N TYR A 8 15.63 17.33 -5.93
CA TYR A 8 16.73 17.30 -6.91
C TYR A 8 17.52 15.97 -7.00
N ASN A 9 17.01 14.88 -6.42
CA ASN A 9 17.73 13.62 -6.32
C ASN A 9 17.89 12.93 -7.71
N PRO A 10 19.12 12.73 -8.23
CA PRO A 10 19.33 12.25 -9.59
C PRO A 10 18.87 10.81 -9.81
N ARG A 11 18.88 9.95 -8.77
CA ARG A 11 18.37 8.57 -8.87
C ARG A 11 16.85 8.57 -9.03
N ARG A 12 16.14 9.37 -8.22
CA ARG A 12 14.67 9.55 -8.32
C ARG A 12 14.27 10.20 -9.65
N LEU A 13 15.03 11.20 -10.12
CA LEU A 13 14.78 11.85 -11.41
C LEU A 13 14.98 10.88 -12.59
N LYS A 14 16.03 10.04 -12.59
CA LYS A 14 16.21 8.98 -13.59
C LYS A 14 15.05 7.97 -13.58
N GLN A 15 14.59 7.57 -12.39
CA GLN A 15 13.43 6.69 -12.23
C GLN A 15 12.13 7.34 -12.78
N TYR A 16 11.89 8.61 -12.46
CA TYR A 16 10.77 9.39 -12.99
C TYR A 16 10.82 9.49 -14.52
N ILE A 17 11.96 9.84 -15.12
CA ILE A 17 12.11 9.96 -16.57
C ILE A 17 11.82 8.63 -17.26
N ASN A 18 12.29 7.50 -16.71
CA ASN A 18 12.02 6.17 -17.27
C ASN A 18 10.52 5.81 -17.23
N VAL A 19 9.86 6.04 -16.09
CA VAL A 19 8.42 5.76 -15.94
C VAL A 19 7.57 6.72 -16.78
N LEU A 20 7.96 8.00 -16.88
CA LEU A 20 7.30 8.99 -17.73
C LEU A 20 7.37 8.60 -19.21
N ARG A 21 8.55 8.22 -19.70
CA ARG A 21 8.73 7.77 -21.09
C ARG A 21 7.85 6.56 -21.41
N LEU A 22 7.80 5.58 -20.51
CA LEU A 22 6.93 4.41 -20.67
C LEU A 22 5.44 4.78 -20.66
N ARG A 23 5.01 5.69 -19.79
CA ARG A 23 3.61 6.17 -19.73
C ARG A 23 3.21 6.95 -20.98
N ILE A 24 4.07 7.84 -21.48
CA ILE A 24 3.83 8.57 -22.73
C ILE A 24 3.78 7.61 -23.92
N TYR A 25 4.67 6.62 -23.98
CA TYR A 25 4.64 5.56 -24.99
C TYR A 25 3.30 4.80 -24.96
N ILE A 26 2.90 4.26 -23.80
CA ILE A 26 1.62 3.55 -23.66
C ILE A 26 0.46 4.46 -24.10
N ALA A 27 0.39 5.69 -23.58
CA ALA A 27 -0.66 6.64 -23.88
C ALA A 27 -0.79 6.95 -25.39
N TYR A 28 0.33 7.15 -26.07
CA TYR A 28 0.36 7.42 -27.52
C TYR A 28 -0.23 6.25 -28.33
N TYR A 29 0.10 5.00 -27.97
CA TYR A 29 -0.36 3.82 -28.70
C TYR A 29 -1.73 3.27 -28.27
N SER A 30 -2.23 3.60 -27.07
CA SER A 30 -3.48 3.00 -26.54
C SER A 30 -4.69 3.94 -26.47
N ILE A 31 -4.48 5.24 -26.24
CA ILE A 31 -5.56 6.20 -25.92
C ILE A 31 -5.46 7.49 -26.75
N GLY A 32 -4.29 7.77 -27.34
CA GLY A 32 -4.01 9.00 -28.06
C GLY A 32 -3.50 10.09 -27.11
N VAL A 33 -2.34 10.65 -27.45
CA VAL A 33 -1.76 11.86 -26.84
C VAL A 33 -1.60 12.88 -27.94
N THR A 34 -2.16 14.07 -27.75
CA THR A 34 -1.91 15.22 -28.62
C THR A 34 -1.25 16.34 -27.82
N PHE A 35 -0.73 17.34 -28.54
CA PHE A 35 -0.23 18.59 -27.96
C PHE A 35 -1.31 19.70 -28.02
N ALA A 36 -2.60 19.33 -28.08
CA ALA A 36 -3.73 20.25 -28.30
C ALA A 36 -4.94 19.91 -27.42
N GLU A 37 -5.91 20.84 -27.33
CA GLU A 37 -6.94 20.83 -26.29
C GLU A 37 -8.11 19.83 -26.45
N THR A 38 -8.13 18.97 -27.48
CA THR A 38 -9.28 18.11 -27.81
C THR A 38 -9.18 16.70 -27.18
N GLU A 39 -10.02 16.46 -26.16
CA GLU A 39 -10.45 15.16 -25.56
C GLU A 39 -9.38 14.08 -25.23
N THR A 40 -8.10 14.41 -25.31
CA THR A 40 -6.95 13.51 -25.11
C THR A 40 -6.17 13.86 -23.83
N ILE A 41 -5.35 12.93 -23.32
CA ILE A 41 -4.54 13.19 -22.12
C ILE A 41 -3.35 14.09 -22.50
N THR A 42 -3.10 15.16 -21.74
CA THR A 42 -1.92 16.00 -21.97
C THR A 42 -0.65 15.34 -21.41
N THR A 43 0.50 15.65 -22.01
CA THR A 43 1.81 15.22 -21.50
C THR A 43 2.09 15.76 -20.09
N GLU A 44 1.52 16.91 -19.75
CA GLU A 44 1.61 17.53 -18.42
C GLU A 44 0.80 16.77 -17.36
N GLN A 45 -0.45 16.40 -17.67
CA GLN A 45 -1.28 15.53 -16.81
C GLN A 45 -0.53 14.23 -16.49
N ILE A 46 0.04 13.59 -17.52
CA ILE A 46 0.87 12.38 -17.36
C ILE A 46 2.10 12.70 -16.49
N GLY A 47 2.76 13.85 -16.69
CA GLY A 47 3.90 14.31 -15.88
C GLY A 47 3.59 14.48 -14.40
N LYS A 48 2.65 15.38 -14.05
CA LYS A 48 2.21 15.66 -12.68
C LYS A 48 1.74 14.37 -11.99
N PHE A 49 0.89 13.57 -12.63
CA PHE A 49 0.41 12.29 -12.11
C PHE A 49 1.55 11.25 -11.93
N THR A 50 2.55 11.22 -12.80
CA THR A 50 3.71 10.32 -12.67
C THR A 50 4.62 10.72 -11.52
N ALA A 51 4.82 12.01 -11.30
CA ALA A 51 5.58 12.47 -10.14
C ALA A 51 4.88 12.08 -8.83
N ILE A 52 3.58 12.39 -8.72
CA ILE A 52 2.75 12.06 -7.54
C ILE A 52 2.77 10.55 -7.27
N THR A 53 2.43 9.72 -8.25
CA THR A 53 2.27 8.26 -8.04
C THR A 53 3.60 7.52 -7.81
N LEU A 54 4.73 8.06 -8.29
CA LEU A 54 6.05 7.50 -7.98
C LEU A 54 6.50 7.79 -6.54
N ARG A 55 6.17 8.98 -6.00
CA ARG A 55 6.56 9.39 -4.64
C ARG A 55 5.59 8.93 -3.56
N TYR A 56 4.30 8.85 -3.88
CA TYR A 56 3.24 8.49 -2.95
C TYR A 56 2.40 7.31 -3.50
N PRO A 57 2.95 6.07 -3.55
CA PRO A 57 2.22 4.91 -4.08
C PRO A 57 0.90 4.60 -3.36
N ARG A 58 0.75 4.99 -2.09
CA ARG A 58 -0.53 4.90 -1.36
C ARG A 58 -1.65 5.70 -2.04
N LEU A 59 -1.35 6.88 -2.57
CA LEU A 59 -2.34 7.69 -3.29
C LEU A 59 -2.81 7.00 -4.57
N LEU A 60 -1.95 6.22 -5.25
CA LEU A 60 -2.37 5.39 -6.39
C LEU A 60 -3.40 4.31 -5.99
N LEU A 61 -3.42 3.87 -4.73
CA LEU A 61 -4.43 2.96 -4.20
C LEU A 61 -5.76 3.69 -3.98
N GLU A 62 -5.71 4.88 -3.36
CA GLU A 62 -6.91 5.71 -3.09
C GLU A 62 -7.52 6.26 -4.40
N LEU A 63 -6.71 6.61 -5.40
CA LEU A 63 -7.16 7.07 -6.74
C LEU A 63 -7.84 5.98 -7.58
N LYS A 64 -7.59 4.69 -7.32
CA LYS A 64 -8.31 3.57 -7.97
C LYS A 64 -9.72 3.38 -7.40
N ASN A 65 -9.94 3.81 -6.16
CA ASN A 65 -11.22 3.70 -5.47
C ASN A 65 -12.03 5.00 -5.59
N ASN A 66 -11.37 6.15 -5.79
CA ASN A 66 -12.00 7.45 -5.96
C ASN A 66 -11.42 8.20 -7.18
N HIS A 67 -12.12 8.09 -8.32
CA HIS A 67 -11.77 8.75 -9.58
C HIS A 67 -12.03 10.28 -9.62
N GLN A 68 -12.45 10.91 -8.52
CA GLN A 68 -12.56 12.37 -8.38
C GLN A 68 -11.48 12.97 -7.47
N LEU A 69 -10.76 12.14 -6.70
CA LEU A 69 -9.84 12.60 -5.66
C LEU A 69 -8.69 13.47 -6.22
N LEU A 70 -8.11 13.18 -7.40
CA LEU A 70 -7.04 14.02 -7.96
C LEU A 70 -7.55 15.40 -8.41
N ALA A 71 -8.75 15.47 -8.98
CA ALA A 71 -9.38 16.75 -9.34
C ALA A 71 -9.70 17.59 -8.10
N LYS A 72 -10.21 16.95 -7.04
CA LYS A 72 -10.41 17.62 -5.73
C LYS A 72 -9.09 18.06 -5.08
N LEU A 73 -8.03 17.25 -5.18
CA LEU A 73 -6.69 17.61 -4.69
C LEU A 73 -6.11 18.82 -5.40
N GLU A 74 -6.28 18.93 -6.73
CA GLU A 74 -5.84 20.09 -7.50
C GLU A 74 -6.68 21.32 -7.17
N LYS A 75 -8.01 21.16 -7.09
CA LYS A 75 -8.94 22.24 -6.70
C LYS A 75 -8.62 22.82 -5.33
N ASP A 76 -8.57 21.97 -4.31
CA ASP A 76 -8.25 22.36 -2.94
C ASP A 76 -6.80 22.90 -2.81
N ALA A 77 -5.87 22.51 -3.69
CA ALA A 77 -4.49 23.03 -3.73
C ALA A 77 -4.43 24.46 -4.30
N VAL A 78 -5.06 24.66 -5.47
CA VAL A 78 -5.12 25.93 -6.19
C VAL A 78 -5.91 26.95 -5.40
N ASP A 79 -7.12 26.61 -4.93
CA ASP A 79 -7.96 27.56 -4.17
C ASP A 79 -7.29 27.98 -2.85
N LYS A 80 -6.54 27.09 -2.18
CA LYS A 80 -5.71 27.48 -1.03
C LYS A 80 -4.59 28.45 -1.41
N SER A 81 -3.92 28.23 -2.54
CA SER A 81 -2.86 29.15 -3.00
C SER A 81 -3.41 30.54 -3.36
N ILE A 82 -4.62 30.61 -3.92
CA ILE A 82 -5.34 31.87 -4.17
C ILE A 82 -5.67 32.56 -2.84
N SER A 83 -6.22 31.85 -1.86
CA SER A 83 -6.50 32.42 -0.54
C SER A 83 -5.24 32.93 0.17
N SER A 84 -4.12 32.20 0.12
CA SER A 84 -2.84 32.65 0.71
C SER A 84 -2.25 33.88 0.03
N ASN A 85 -2.46 34.06 -1.28
CA ASN A 85 -2.04 35.27 -1.99
C ASN A 85 -2.96 36.46 -1.67
N ASN A 86 -4.26 36.22 -1.54
CA ASN A 86 -5.24 37.26 -1.21
C ASN A 86 -5.17 37.70 0.27
N SER A 87 -4.73 36.84 1.19
CA SER A 87 -4.66 37.13 2.64
C SER A 87 -3.62 38.19 3.06
N ILE A 88 -2.99 38.88 2.10
CA ILE A 88 -2.30 40.16 2.35
C ILE A 88 -3.33 41.29 2.63
N ILE A 89 -4.58 41.13 2.21
CA ILE A 89 -5.68 42.07 2.50
C ILE A 89 -6.78 41.37 3.30
N LEU A 90 -6.88 41.74 4.58
CA LEU A 90 -7.92 41.40 5.56
C LEU A 90 -8.09 39.90 5.86
N GLY A 91 -7.77 39.52 7.10
CA GLY A 91 -7.96 38.15 7.60
C GLY A 91 -9.27 37.97 8.36
N THR A 92 -9.79 36.74 8.31
CA THR A 92 -10.56 36.12 9.40
C THR A 92 -10.26 34.62 9.40
N GLU A 93 -10.03 34.05 10.58
CA GLU A 93 -9.86 32.62 10.73
C GLU A 93 -11.20 31.90 10.55
N SER A 94 -11.21 30.75 9.89
CA SER A 94 -12.36 29.83 9.92
C SER A 94 -11.91 28.41 10.24
N ILE A 95 -12.57 27.81 11.23
CA ILE A 95 -12.18 26.53 11.83
C ILE A 95 -12.75 25.39 11.01
N ALA A 96 -11.89 24.54 10.44
CA ALA A 96 -12.28 23.32 9.74
C ALA A 96 -12.29 22.13 10.71
N ASN A 97 -13.44 21.46 10.84
CA ASN A 97 -13.66 20.41 11.83
C ASN A 97 -12.84 19.12 11.57
N ASN A 98 -12.52 18.41 12.66
CA ASN A 98 -11.71 17.19 12.64
C ASN A 98 -12.55 15.92 12.41
N GLN A 99 -12.72 15.49 11.16
CA GLN A 99 -12.94 14.09 10.76
C GLN A 99 -12.93 13.99 9.23
N GLU A 100 -11.97 13.24 8.65
CA GLU A 100 -12.02 12.63 7.29
C GLU A 100 -10.62 12.12 6.87
N THR A 101 -10.33 10.85 7.12
CA THR A 101 -9.21 10.16 6.45
C THR A 101 -9.61 9.80 5.02
N GLY A 102 -8.89 10.32 4.02
CA GLY A 102 -9.14 10.05 2.59
C GLY A 102 -9.71 11.24 1.80
N ASN A 103 -10.05 12.36 2.46
CA ASN A 103 -10.37 13.61 1.77
C ASN A 103 -9.10 14.37 1.35
N ALA A 104 -9.19 15.21 0.31
CA ALA A 104 -8.10 16.01 -0.23
C ALA A 104 -7.40 16.90 0.82
N ASN A 105 -8.15 17.41 1.81
CA ASN A 105 -7.61 18.13 2.96
C ASN A 105 -6.53 17.36 3.74
N TYR A 106 -6.70 16.05 3.95
CA TYR A 106 -5.70 15.22 4.63
C TYR A 106 -4.37 15.20 3.86
N TRP A 107 -4.45 14.98 2.54
CA TRP A 107 -3.28 14.87 1.67
C TRP A 107 -2.53 16.20 1.56
N LEU A 108 -3.23 17.33 1.42
CA LEU A 108 -2.61 18.64 1.33
C LEU A 108 -1.96 19.07 2.67
N LYS A 109 -2.60 18.75 3.81
CA LYS A 109 -2.05 19.03 5.15
C LYS A 109 -0.76 18.24 5.44
N ASN A 110 -0.69 16.97 5.04
CA ASN A 110 0.44 16.08 5.38
C ASN A 110 1.54 16.03 4.31
N TYR A 111 1.24 16.41 3.06
CA TYR A 111 2.17 16.31 1.93
C TYR A 111 2.22 17.62 1.12
N PRO A 112 2.72 18.74 1.68
CA PRO A 112 2.69 20.06 1.03
C PRO A 112 3.43 20.11 -0.32
N LYS A 113 4.35 19.18 -0.59
CA LYS A 113 4.99 19.06 -1.90
C LYS A 113 4.02 18.59 -3.00
N ILE A 114 2.89 17.96 -2.67
CA ILE A 114 1.79 17.71 -3.64
C ILE A 114 1.17 19.04 -4.07
N GLN A 115 0.87 19.94 -3.11
CA GLN A 115 0.36 21.28 -3.41
C GLN A 115 1.36 22.05 -4.29
N GLN A 116 2.65 22.07 -3.92
CA GLN A 116 3.70 22.73 -4.71
C GLN A 116 3.78 22.22 -6.16
N LEU A 117 3.55 20.93 -6.39
CA LEU A 117 3.58 20.34 -7.73
C LEU A 117 2.31 20.63 -8.53
N LEU A 118 1.13 20.52 -7.92
CA LEU A 118 -0.15 20.81 -8.59
C LEU A 118 -0.23 22.30 -8.97
N CYS A 119 0.16 23.19 -8.05
CA CYS A 119 0.26 24.64 -8.28
C CYS A 119 1.48 25.06 -9.13
N SER A 120 2.35 24.14 -9.58
CA SER A 120 3.47 24.53 -10.45
C SER A 120 2.98 24.71 -11.89
N GLU A 121 3.27 25.90 -12.43
CA GLU A 121 2.85 26.41 -13.76
C GLU A 121 1.34 26.66 -13.91
N MET A 122 0.85 27.68 -13.20
CA MET A 122 0.18 28.79 -13.93
C MET A 122 1.27 29.72 -14.51
N ILE A 123 0.93 30.53 -15.51
CA ILE A 123 1.83 31.47 -16.22
C ILE A 123 2.84 30.76 -17.16
N LEU A 124 2.31 30.23 -18.26
CA LEU A 124 2.68 30.77 -19.57
C LEU A 124 1.40 31.29 -20.25
N ASP A 125 1.56 32.05 -21.33
CA ASP A 125 0.52 32.68 -22.15
C ASP A 125 -0.48 33.61 -21.42
N LYS A 126 -0.17 34.90 -21.43
CA LYS A 126 -1.14 35.98 -21.12
C LYS A 126 -2.17 36.22 -22.23
N GLU A 127 -2.07 35.52 -23.36
CA GLU A 127 -2.81 35.79 -24.61
C GLU A 127 -3.53 34.57 -25.19
N GLN A 128 -4.22 33.80 -24.33
CA GLN A 128 -5.38 33.03 -24.78
C GLN A 128 -6.39 32.80 -23.65
N LYS A 129 -7.68 32.97 -23.97
CA LYS A 129 -8.79 32.61 -23.09
C LYS A 129 -9.19 31.15 -23.37
N SER A 130 -9.05 30.28 -22.38
CA SER A 130 -9.65 28.94 -22.36
C SER A 130 -10.18 28.72 -20.94
N ASP A 131 -11.49 28.46 -20.78
CA ASP A 131 -12.20 28.51 -19.48
C ASP A 131 -11.93 27.30 -18.54
N LYS A 132 -10.76 26.67 -18.65
CA LYS A 132 -10.36 25.47 -17.90
C LYS A 132 -9.55 25.84 -16.66
N LYS A 133 -10.23 26.14 -15.54
CA LYS A 133 -9.58 26.59 -14.29
C LYS A 133 -8.63 25.53 -13.66
N TYR A 134 -8.89 24.24 -13.87
CA TYR A 134 -8.04 23.16 -13.35
C TYR A 134 -7.83 22.06 -14.40
N ILE A 135 -6.66 21.41 -14.34
CA ILE A 135 -6.13 20.53 -15.39
C ILE A 135 -6.78 19.14 -15.36
N PHE A 136 -7.26 18.67 -14.21
CA PHE A 136 -7.91 17.36 -14.05
C PHE A 136 -9.46 17.40 -14.04
N GLU A 137 -10.10 18.55 -14.29
CA GLU A 137 -11.52 18.75 -13.92
C GLU A 137 -12.54 17.90 -14.71
N ASN A 138 -12.34 17.64 -16.01
CA ASN A 138 -13.30 16.93 -16.87
C ASN A 138 -12.73 15.66 -17.54
N SER A 139 -12.55 14.62 -16.71
CA SER A 139 -12.08 13.28 -17.06
C SER A 139 -10.60 13.18 -17.48
N SER A 140 -9.83 12.45 -16.67
CA SER A 140 -8.52 11.91 -17.06
C SER A 140 -8.02 10.79 -16.14
N ILE A 141 -8.46 10.68 -14.88
CA ILE A 141 -7.91 9.68 -13.93
C ILE A 141 -8.00 8.24 -14.48
N LYS A 142 -9.13 7.85 -15.08
CA LYS A 142 -9.27 6.50 -15.65
C LYS A 142 -8.23 6.24 -16.76
N LYS A 143 -8.12 7.16 -17.73
CA LYS A 143 -7.10 7.13 -18.79
C LYS A 143 -5.67 7.14 -18.22
N LEU A 144 -5.40 7.92 -17.16
CA LEU A 144 -4.11 7.97 -16.46
C LEU A 144 -3.77 6.66 -15.70
N LEU A 145 -4.78 5.97 -15.17
CA LEU A 145 -4.64 4.64 -14.58
C LEU A 145 -4.41 3.56 -15.65
N GLU A 146 -5.02 3.70 -16.84
CA GLU A 146 -4.83 2.81 -17.99
C GLU A 146 -3.42 2.93 -18.60
N VAL A 147 -2.84 4.13 -18.67
CA VAL A 147 -1.45 4.33 -19.17
C VAL A 147 -0.39 4.12 -18.11
N SER A 148 -0.77 3.98 -16.84
CA SER A 148 0.15 3.58 -15.79
C SER A 148 0.71 2.20 -16.10
N PRO A 149 2.02 1.96 -15.96
CA PRO A 149 2.52 0.59 -15.86
C PRO A 149 1.80 -0.03 -14.68
N GLN A 150 0.99 -1.04 -14.93
CA GLN A 150 0.52 -1.89 -13.85
C GLN A 150 1.78 -2.39 -13.13
N GLN A 151 1.81 -2.30 -11.80
CA GLN A 151 2.80 -3.05 -11.04
C GLN A 151 2.44 -4.52 -11.28
N SER A 152 3.07 -5.12 -12.29
CA SER A 152 2.98 -6.54 -12.56
C SER A 152 3.44 -7.24 -11.30
N LEU A 153 2.49 -7.87 -10.62
CA LEU A 153 2.76 -8.63 -9.42
C LEU A 153 3.86 -9.65 -9.78
N PRO A 154 5.05 -9.62 -9.14
CA PRO A 154 6.17 -10.45 -9.57
C PRO A 154 5.75 -11.92 -9.63
N SER A 155 6.22 -12.64 -10.65
CA SER A 155 5.71 -13.97 -11.03
C SER A 155 5.53 -14.93 -9.85
N LYS A 156 6.48 -14.91 -8.91
CA LYS A 156 6.46 -15.66 -7.64
C LYS A 156 5.20 -15.50 -6.78
N TYR A 157 4.44 -14.40 -6.92
CA TYR A 157 3.20 -14.17 -6.16
C TYR A 157 1.92 -14.41 -6.96
N LEU A 158 1.98 -14.72 -8.26
CA LEU A 158 0.79 -14.88 -9.11
C LEU A 158 -0.11 -16.01 -8.60
N LYS A 159 0.50 -17.17 -8.28
CA LYS A 159 -0.17 -18.35 -7.75
C LYS A 159 -0.77 -18.12 -6.36
N LEU A 160 -0.06 -17.39 -5.48
CA LEU A 160 -0.61 -16.94 -4.19
C LEU A 160 -1.84 -16.04 -4.38
N ARG A 161 -1.76 -15.05 -5.27
CA ARG A 161 -2.88 -14.18 -5.65
C ARG A 161 -4.06 -14.99 -6.20
N GLU A 162 -3.80 -16.03 -6.99
CA GLU A 162 -4.84 -16.87 -7.59
C GLU A 162 -5.56 -17.75 -6.56
N PHE A 163 -4.83 -18.37 -5.62
CA PHE A 163 -5.47 -19.08 -4.51
C PHE A 163 -6.29 -18.14 -3.61
N LEU A 164 -5.74 -16.97 -3.26
CA LEU A 164 -6.46 -15.96 -2.49
C LEU A 164 -7.71 -15.43 -3.20
N ALA A 165 -7.62 -15.15 -4.51
CA ALA A 165 -8.77 -14.72 -5.32
C ALA A 165 -9.85 -15.80 -5.45
N ALA A 166 -9.45 -17.08 -5.46
CA ALA A 166 -10.35 -18.23 -5.46
C ALA A 166 -10.86 -18.62 -4.05
N LYS A 167 -10.53 -17.86 -2.99
CA LYS A 167 -10.80 -18.18 -1.57
C LYS A 167 -10.30 -19.57 -1.15
N LYS A 168 -9.24 -20.05 -1.79
CA LYS A 168 -8.53 -21.31 -1.50
C LYS A 168 -7.54 -21.10 -0.36
N TRP A 169 -8.06 -20.90 0.85
CA TRP A 169 -7.29 -20.41 2.00
C TRP A 169 -6.16 -21.36 2.43
N LYS A 170 -6.37 -22.68 2.34
CA LYS A 170 -5.37 -23.70 2.71
C LYS A 170 -4.23 -23.75 1.69
N GLU A 171 -4.55 -23.70 0.40
CA GLU A 171 -3.54 -23.60 -0.66
C GLU A 171 -2.83 -22.24 -0.66
N ALA A 172 -3.51 -21.14 -0.32
CA ALA A 172 -2.91 -19.82 -0.19
C ALA A 172 -1.93 -19.71 0.98
N ASP A 173 -2.21 -20.34 2.12
CA ASP A 173 -1.30 -20.39 3.27
C ASP A 173 -0.05 -21.22 2.94
N TYR A 174 -0.24 -22.41 2.36
CA TYR A 174 0.88 -23.23 1.90
C TYR A 174 1.71 -22.54 0.80
N GLU A 175 1.08 -21.82 -0.14
CA GLU A 175 1.79 -21.02 -1.13
C GLU A 175 2.54 -19.85 -0.51
N THR A 176 1.98 -19.20 0.53
CA THR A 176 2.66 -18.15 1.30
C THR A 176 3.95 -18.70 1.90
N TYR A 177 3.92 -19.91 2.46
CA TYR A 177 5.10 -20.59 2.98
C TYR A 177 6.16 -20.84 1.89
N LEU A 178 5.78 -21.41 0.75
CA LEU A 178 6.69 -21.65 -0.38
C LEU A 178 7.32 -20.34 -0.90
N VAL A 179 6.52 -19.28 -1.02
CA VAL A 179 6.98 -17.95 -1.44
C VAL A 179 7.95 -17.33 -0.43
N MET A 180 7.74 -17.55 0.87
CA MET A 180 8.68 -17.09 1.90
C MET A 180 10.01 -17.87 1.85
N LEU A 181 9.99 -19.18 1.64
CA LEU A 181 11.19 -19.98 1.39
C LEU A 181 11.95 -19.49 0.14
N GLN A 182 11.24 -19.19 -0.96
CA GLN A 182 11.84 -18.66 -2.18
C GLN A 182 12.49 -17.29 -1.98
N VAL A 183 11.82 -16.37 -1.28
CA VAL A 183 12.36 -15.04 -0.98
C VAL A 183 13.60 -15.11 -0.07
N ALA A 184 13.67 -16.12 0.81
CA ALA A 184 14.84 -16.37 1.65
C ALA A 184 15.97 -17.14 0.94
N GLY A 185 15.74 -17.70 -0.26
CA GLY A 185 16.71 -18.58 -0.92
C GLY A 185 16.87 -19.95 -0.24
N ARG A 186 15.78 -20.47 0.34
CA ARG A 186 15.76 -21.63 1.25
C ARG A 186 14.85 -22.77 0.76
N GLU A 187 14.46 -22.76 -0.51
CA GLU A 187 13.53 -23.69 -1.16
C GLU A 187 13.93 -25.16 -0.93
N GLU A 188 15.18 -25.53 -1.24
CA GLU A 188 15.74 -26.88 -1.04
C GLU A 188 15.74 -27.35 0.42
N ARG A 189 15.69 -26.42 1.39
CA ARG A 189 15.76 -26.72 2.81
C ARG A 189 14.39 -26.92 3.43
N ALA A 190 13.33 -26.40 2.83
CA ALA A 190 11.96 -26.54 3.32
C ALA A 190 11.73 -26.09 4.77
N TRP A 191 12.55 -25.16 5.30
CA TRP A 191 12.33 -24.44 6.57
C TRP A 191 13.04 -23.07 6.58
N LEU A 192 12.55 -22.10 7.36
CA LEU A 192 13.15 -20.78 7.57
C LEU A 192 13.93 -20.72 8.89
N ARG A 193 15.04 -19.98 8.90
CA ARG A 193 15.76 -19.61 10.12
C ARG A 193 15.27 -18.28 10.68
N LEU A 194 15.62 -18.05 11.94
CA LEU A 194 15.55 -16.77 12.63
C LEU A 194 16.20 -15.64 11.79
N GLU A 195 17.43 -15.83 11.32
CA GLU A 195 18.15 -14.79 10.57
C GLU A 195 17.60 -14.55 9.15
N ASP A 196 16.91 -15.55 8.56
CA ASP A 196 16.22 -15.40 7.28
C ASP A 196 15.04 -14.43 7.44
N ILE A 197 14.29 -14.56 8.54
CA ILE A 197 13.14 -13.72 8.87
C ILE A 197 13.59 -12.29 9.25
N GLU A 198 14.63 -12.14 10.07
CA GLU A 198 15.19 -10.83 10.42
C GLU A 198 15.69 -10.04 9.20
N LYS A 199 16.15 -10.72 8.16
CA LYS A 199 16.68 -10.11 6.93
C LYS A 199 15.64 -10.03 5.80
N PHE A 200 14.48 -10.67 5.95
CA PHE A 200 13.46 -10.81 4.92
C PHE A 200 13.09 -9.46 4.27
N PRO A 201 13.05 -9.32 2.94
CA PRO A 201 12.84 -8.01 2.31
C PRO A 201 11.46 -7.41 2.64
N CYS A 202 11.46 -6.14 3.05
CA CYS A 202 10.23 -5.44 3.43
C CYS A 202 9.25 -5.22 2.28
N GLN A 203 9.74 -5.19 1.03
CA GLN A 203 8.88 -5.07 -0.15
C GLN A 203 8.09 -6.37 -0.37
N ASP A 204 8.76 -7.51 -0.24
CA ASP A 204 8.23 -8.85 -0.39
C ASP A 204 7.20 -9.16 0.73
N LEU A 205 7.48 -8.80 1.99
CA LEU A 205 6.51 -8.88 3.09
C LEU A 205 5.26 -8.03 2.83
N ARG A 206 5.43 -6.78 2.37
CA ARG A 206 4.31 -5.89 2.03
C ARG A 206 3.45 -6.45 0.91
N ILE A 207 4.02 -7.13 -0.08
CA ILE A 207 3.26 -7.77 -1.16
C ILE A 207 2.42 -8.92 -0.60
N ILE A 208 3.00 -9.80 0.24
CA ILE A 208 2.29 -10.92 0.86
C ILE A 208 1.13 -10.39 1.72
N ASP A 209 1.40 -9.43 2.62
CA ASP A 209 0.38 -8.85 3.50
C ASP A 209 -0.75 -8.18 2.71
N GLN A 210 -0.42 -7.35 1.71
CA GLN A 210 -1.43 -6.66 0.90
C GLN A 210 -2.30 -7.62 0.09
N LEU A 211 -1.79 -8.79 -0.31
CA LEU A 211 -2.60 -9.83 -0.94
C LEU A 211 -3.58 -10.44 0.07
N TRP A 212 -3.10 -10.87 1.24
CA TRP A 212 -3.96 -11.43 2.30
C TRP A 212 -5.04 -10.45 2.76
N VAL A 213 -4.66 -9.22 3.10
CA VAL A 213 -5.58 -8.16 3.55
C VAL A 213 -6.62 -7.84 2.47
N LYS A 214 -6.22 -7.78 1.19
CA LYS A 214 -7.14 -7.44 0.09
C LYS A 214 -8.20 -8.52 -0.14
N TYR A 215 -7.81 -9.79 -0.18
CA TYR A 215 -8.72 -10.87 -0.60
C TYR A 215 -9.59 -11.41 0.55
N SER A 216 -9.20 -11.16 1.81
CA SER A 216 -9.95 -11.53 3.01
C SER A 216 -10.86 -10.41 3.56
N ASP A 217 -11.08 -9.34 2.79
CA ASP A 217 -11.79 -8.13 3.22
C ASP A 217 -11.25 -7.53 4.54
N GLY A 218 -9.93 -7.63 4.75
CA GLY A 218 -9.23 -7.14 5.94
C GLY A 218 -9.22 -8.09 7.14
N LYS A 219 -9.76 -9.31 7.02
CA LYS A 219 -9.78 -10.31 8.12
C LYS A 219 -8.43 -10.98 8.38
N PHE A 220 -7.61 -11.17 7.35
CA PHE A 220 -6.36 -11.94 7.38
C PHE A 220 -5.16 -11.12 6.91
N GLY A 221 -3.96 -11.52 7.32
CA GLY A 221 -2.69 -10.86 7.00
C GLY A 221 -1.83 -10.55 8.23
N PHE A 222 -0.52 -10.42 8.00
CA PHE A 222 0.46 -10.10 9.02
C PHE A 222 0.21 -8.75 9.71
N SER A 223 -0.29 -7.75 8.98
CA SER A 223 -0.69 -6.45 9.55
C SER A 223 -2.03 -6.51 10.31
N VAL A 224 -2.80 -7.59 10.19
CA VAL A 224 -4.00 -7.85 11.02
C VAL A 224 -3.56 -8.50 12.33
N GLN A 225 -2.77 -9.59 12.25
CA GLN A 225 -2.08 -10.20 13.39
C GLN A 225 -1.31 -9.14 14.21
N LYS A 226 -0.66 -8.20 13.53
CA LYS A 226 0.04 -7.06 14.17
C LYS A 226 -0.89 -6.16 14.98
N LYS A 227 -2.09 -5.86 14.50
CA LYS A 227 -3.06 -5.06 15.26
C LYS A 227 -3.71 -5.83 16.41
N ILE A 228 -3.58 -7.15 16.44
CA ILE A 228 -4.10 -8.02 17.51
C ILE A 228 -3.09 -8.12 18.65
N TYR A 229 -1.87 -8.63 18.39
CA TYR A 229 -0.84 -8.75 19.43
C TYR A 229 -0.42 -7.38 19.99
N GLN A 230 -0.49 -6.27 19.23
CA GLN A 230 -0.30 -4.92 19.78
C GLN A 230 -1.39 -4.48 20.79
N LYS A 231 -2.62 -5.01 20.71
CA LYS A 231 -3.70 -4.71 21.68
C LYS A 231 -3.59 -5.51 22.97
N LEU A 232 -2.77 -6.56 22.97
CA LEU A 232 -2.50 -7.42 24.12
C LEU A 232 -1.19 -7.00 24.82
N ASP A 233 -0.83 -5.72 24.74
CA ASP A 233 0.46 -5.15 25.18
C ASP A 233 1.71 -5.90 24.69
N GLY A 234 1.59 -6.46 23.47
CA GLY A 234 2.65 -7.18 22.76
C GLY A 234 3.85 -6.31 22.39
N MET A 235 4.77 -6.18 23.34
CA MET A 235 6.06 -5.53 23.17
C MET A 235 7.01 -6.30 22.23
N LYS A 236 8.15 -5.67 21.91
CA LYS A 236 9.25 -6.32 21.14
C LYS A 236 9.80 -7.57 21.83
N LYS A 237 9.89 -7.59 23.16
CA LYS A 237 10.33 -8.78 23.91
C LYS A 237 9.16 -9.76 24.10
N TYR A 238 9.42 -11.04 23.88
CA TYR A 238 8.48 -12.14 24.15
C TYR A 238 7.89 -12.10 25.58
N ASN A 239 6.56 -12.29 25.67
CA ASN A 239 5.84 -12.65 26.88
C ASN A 239 4.92 -13.86 26.57
N ARG A 240 4.99 -14.92 27.39
CA ARG A 240 4.19 -16.15 27.25
C ARG A 240 2.69 -15.89 27.35
N GLU A 241 2.27 -15.06 28.29
CA GLU A 241 0.86 -14.77 28.57
C GLU A 241 0.21 -14.04 27.39
N VAL A 242 0.92 -13.05 26.84
CA VAL A 242 0.51 -12.31 25.64
C VAL A 242 0.47 -13.19 24.40
N TRP A 243 1.42 -14.13 24.26
CA TRP A 243 1.39 -15.09 23.17
C TRP A 243 0.22 -16.07 23.27
N VAL A 244 -0.07 -16.61 24.45
CA VAL A 244 -1.23 -17.49 24.69
C VAL A 244 -2.53 -16.73 24.39
N ALA A 245 -2.68 -15.51 24.92
CA ALA A 245 -3.85 -14.66 24.63
C ALA A 245 -3.99 -14.36 23.13
N PHE A 246 -2.89 -14.08 22.43
CA PHE A 246 -2.88 -13.88 20.97
C PHE A 246 -3.31 -15.16 20.23
N ALA A 247 -2.73 -16.31 20.59
CA ALA A 247 -3.02 -17.59 19.96
C ALA A 247 -4.50 -17.97 20.09
N LYS A 248 -5.12 -17.76 21.27
CA LYS A 248 -6.57 -17.93 21.43
C LYS A 248 -7.36 -16.92 20.58
N GLN A 249 -6.94 -15.64 20.56
CA GLN A 249 -7.65 -14.59 19.81
C GLN A 249 -7.58 -14.78 18.27
N VAL A 250 -6.57 -15.46 17.74
CA VAL A 250 -6.46 -15.82 16.32
C VAL A 250 -6.90 -17.27 16.01
N GLY A 251 -7.31 -18.06 17.00
CA GLY A 251 -7.77 -19.45 16.79
C GLY A 251 -6.65 -20.43 16.45
N TRP A 252 -5.50 -20.31 17.10
CA TRP A 252 -4.37 -21.26 17.02
C TRP A 252 -4.22 -22.10 18.31
N LEU A 253 -4.86 -21.68 19.40
CA LEU A 253 -4.92 -22.38 20.68
C LEU A 253 -6.38 -22.39 21.15
N GLU A 254 -6.88 -23.53 21.60
CA GLU A 254 -8.24 -23.71 22.14
C GLU A 254 -8.19 -24.28 23.57
N GLY A 255 -9.34 -24.40 24.24
CA GLY A 255 -9.45 -24.87 25.63
C GLY A 255 -9.12 -23.81 26.70
N GLU A 256 -9.26 -24.20 27.97
CA GLU A 256 -9.00 -23.34 29.14
C GLU A 256 -8.22 -24.07 30.24
N GLY A 257 -7.35 -23.35 30.95
CA GLY A 257 -6.63 -23.89 32.11
C GLY A 257 -5.65 -25.01 31.75
N GLU A 258 -5.93 -26.23 32.22
CA GLU A 258 -5.12 -27.42 31.94
C GLU A 258 -5.50 -28.11 30.62
N GLU A 259 -6.60 -27.69 29.98
CA GLU A 259 -7.09 -28.22 28.69
C GLU A 259 -6.63 -27.38 27.48
N GLU A 260 -5.58 -26.56 27.62
CA GLU A 260 -5.07 -25.72 26.51
C GLU A 260 -4.31 -26.55 25.45
N GLU A 261 -4.90 -26.72 24.26
CA GLU A 261 -4.31 -27.48 23.14
C GLU A 261 -4.07 -26.62 21.89
N TRP A 262 -2.93 -26.86 21.22
CA TRP A 262 -2.54 -26.19 19.97
C TRP A 262 -3.26 -26.80 18.78
N VAL A 263 -4.06 -26.01 18.08
CA VAL A 263 -4.90 -26.49 16.97
C VAL A 263 -4.01 -26.93 15.80
N SER A 264 -4.08 -28.22 15.48
CA SER A 264 -3.26 -28.82 14.42
C SER A 264 -3.58 -28.20 13.05
N TYR A 265 -2.57 -28.13 12.16
CA TYR A 265 -2.73 -27.61 10.80
C TYR A 265 -3.72 -28.42 9.93
N ALA A 266 -4.05 -29.66 10.31
CA ALA A 266 -5.12 -30.40 9.65
C ALA A 266 -6.48 -29.73 9.90
N ASP A 267 -6.68 -29.23 11.13
CA ASP A 267 -7.97 -28.93 11.76
C ASP A 267 -8.28 -27.42 11.85
N LEU A 268 -7.27 -26.55 11.65
CA LEU A 268 -7.45 -25.10 11.50
C LEU A 268 -8.57 -24.76 10.49
N THR A 269 -9.37 -23.72 10.78
CA THR A 269 -10.55 -23.38 9.96
C THR A 269 -10.20 -22.45 8.80
N PHE A 270 -9.95 -23.06 7.64
CA PHE A 270 -9.63 -22.37 6.38
C PHE A 270 -10.87 -21.72 5.70
N SER A 271 -11.54 -20.77 6.37
CA SER A 271 -12.64 -19.96 5.82
C SER A 271 -12.60 -18.52 6.33
N THR A 272 -13.10 -17.55 5.55
CA THR A 272 -13.35 -16.17 6.01
C THR A 272 -14.52 -16.04 6.98
N ASP A 273 -15.34 -17.08 7.12
CA ASP A 273 -16.60 -17.00 7.86
C ASP A 273 -16.41 -17.34 9.35
N THR A 274 -15.16 -17.57 9.76
CA THR A 274 -14.70 -17.61 11.15
C THR A 274 -14.88 -16.27 11.86
N HIS A 275 -15.03 -16.33 13.18
CA HIS A 275 -14.96 -15.14 14.04
C HIS A 275 -13.50 -14.67 14.29
N TYR A 276 -12.51 -15.54 14.09
CA TYR A 276 -11.09 -15.24 14.25
C TYR A 276 -10.59 -14.22 13.22
N LEU A 277 -10.11 -13.08 13.71
CA LEU A 277 -9.30 -12.14 12.92
C LEU A 277 -7.84 -12.57 12.98
N GLY A 278 -7.08 -12.38 11.91
CA GLY A 278 -5.65 -12.74 11.86
C GLY A 278 -5.34 -14.24 11.86
N HIS A 279 -6.34 -15.14 11.77
CA HIS A 279 -6.15 -16.60 11.75
C HIS A 279 -5.15 -17.07 10.69
N LEU A 280 -5.08 -16.36 9.56
CA LEU A 280 -4.17 -16.64 8.45
C LEU A 280 -3.37 -15.38 8.06
N PRO A 281 -2.18 -15.53 7.44
CA PRO A 281 -1.44 -16.77 7.25
C PRO A 281 -0.76 -17.26 8.54
N VAL A 282 -0.60 -18.58 8.66
CA VAL A 282 0.15 -19.26 9.73
C VAL A 282 1.66 -19.36 9.41
N ALA A 283 2.03 -19.02 8.17
CA ALA A 283 3.41 -18.81 7.72
C ALA A 283 4.37 -19.99 7.98
N GLY A 284 3.85 -21.22 7.92
CA GLY A 284 4.62 -22.47 8.04
C GLY A 284 4.87 -22.97 9.45
N GLY A 285 4.42 -22.27 10.51
CA GLY A 285 4.75 -22.57 11.91
C GLY A 285 4.64 -24.05 12.31
N TYR A 286 3.55 -24.72 11.92
CA TYR A 286 3.28 -26.13 12.22
C TYR A 286 4.04 -27.16 11.35
N ARG A 287 5.01 -26.75 10.52
CA ARG A 287 5.73 -27.65 9.59
C ARG A 287 7.26 -27.52 9.64
N LEU A 288 7.79 -26.79 10.61
CA LEU A 288 9.23 -26.58 10.77
C LEU A 288 9.81 -27.71 11.63
N GLY A 289 10.21 -28.79 10.98
CA GLY A 289 10.79 -29.98 11.62
C GLY A 289 12.22 -29.76 12.14
N GLY A 290 12.35 -29.02 13.24
CA GLY A 290 13.59 -28.80 13.98
C GLY A 290 13.35 -27.86 15.17
N ASP A 291 14.21 -27.92 16.18
CA ASP A 291 13.97 -27.36 17.54
C ASP A 291 14.07 -25.83 17.66
N ILE A 292 13.54 -25.09 16.68
CA ILE A 292 13.32 -23.64 16.77
C ILE A 292 11.84 -23.42 17.11
N ASP A 293 11.62 -23.11 18.38
CA ASP A 293 10.31 -22.81 18.95
C ASP A 293 9.50 -21.82 18.09
N LEU A 294 8.24 -22.16 17.81
CA LEU A 294 7.28 -21.35 17.04
C LEU A 294 7.25 -19.89 17.53
N LEU A 295 7.32 -19.75 18.86
CA LEU A 295 7.45 -18.49 19.58
C LEU A 295 8.53 -17.56 19.04
N VAL A 296 9.74 -18.11 18.83
CA VAL A 296 10.92 -17.33 18.46
C VAL A 296 10.77 -16.79 17.03
N LEU A 297 10.31 -17.62 16.09
CA LEU A 297 10.13 -17.22 14.70
C LEU A 297 9.01 -16.19 14.54
N CYS A 298 7.91 -16.34 15.28
CA CYS A 298 6.86 -15.33 15.34
C CYS A 298 7.37 -14.01 15.96
N SER A 299 8.26 -14.06 16.97
CA SER A 299 8.91 -12.86 17.52
C SER A 299 9.86 -12.16 16.53
N SER A 300 10.64 -12.90 15.73
CA SER A 300 11.51 -12.32 14.70
C SER A 300 10.70 -11.73 13.55
N LEU A 301 9.60 -12.40 13.15
CA LEU A 301 8.66 -11.86 12.17
C LEU A 301 8.00 -10.58 12.69
N TRP A 302 7.62 -10.54 13.97
CA TRP A 302 7.10 -9.36 14.64
C TRP A 302 8.04 -8.17 14.55
N HIS A 303 9.29 -8.36 14.98
CA HIS A 303 10.36 -7.37 14.85
C HIS A 303 10.45 -6.87 13.40
N ARG A 304 10.44 -7.78 12.43
CA ARG A 304 10.54 -7.41 11.01
C ARG A 304 9.33 -6.62 10.51
N LEU A 305 8.10 -6.96 10.92
CA LEU A 305 6.89 -6.19 10.59
C LEU A 305 6.90 -4.78 11.22
N VAL A 306 7.56 -4.59 12.37
CA VAL A 306 7.80 -3.26 12.95
C VAL A 306 8.80 -2.48 12.11
N ASP A 307 9.98 -3.05 11.85
CA ASP A 307 11.06 -2.35 11.14
C ASP A 307 10.71 -2.07 9.66
N CYS A 308 9.89 -2.93 9.05
CA CYS A 308 9.34 -2.73 7.71
C CYS A 308 8.17 -1.72 7.65
N ASN A 309 7.72 -1.17 8.78
CA ASN A 309 6.58 -0.24 8.90
C ASN A 309 5.34 -0.75 8.12
N ILE A 310 4.86 -1.92 8.53
CA ILE A 310 3.68 -2.65 8.04
C ILE A 310 2.55 -2.56 9.08
#